data_AF-A0A939ICB9-F1
#
_entry.id   AF-A0A939ICB9-F1
#
_cell.length_a   1.000
_cell.length_b   1.000
_cell.length_c   1.000
_cell.angle_alpha   90.00
_cell.angle_beta   90.00
_cell.angle_gamma   90.00
#
_symmetry.space_group_name_H-M   'P 1'
#
loop_
_entity.id
_entity.type
_entity.pdbx_description
1 polymer ?
#
loop_
_entity_poly.entity_id
_entity_poly.type
_entity_poly.pdbx_seq_one_letter_code
_entity_poly.pdbx_strand_id
1 'polypeptide(L)'
;MYNQGAVEGAANTELGSRVFLYEVVGLRQSEETDQTNYPIRKSGSVFIRVPYNRMNQEMRRITRLGGTIVSIQPVTALEPVNGKASLGNANSEVSELATSGETANSEGNGKATPVNADSEAKEFTKPPAQEQLKNKDKKGNTMTQAKAKKDHGDVPVNTYRPNAPFIGKVVSNEPLVKEGGIGIVQHLKFDISAGDLKYIEGQSIGIIPPGLDKNGKPEKLRLYSIASTRHGDDVDDKTVSLCVRQLEYKHPESGETVYGVCSTHLCFLEPGADVKITGPVGKEMLLPSDPDANVIMMATGTGIAPMRAYLWRQFKDAEKAANPEYEFKGFSWLIFGVPTTPNLLYKEELEEIQQKYPDNFRLTPAISREQKNPQGGRMYIQDRVAEYADELWQLIKNEKTHTYICGLRGMEEGIDAALTTAAAKEDVTWSDYQKQLKKAGRWHVETY
;
A
#
# COMPACT_ATOMS: atom_id res chain seq x y z
N MET A 1 33.75 -12.56 34.54
CA MET A 1 33.85 -11.19 34.02
C MET A 1 32.86 -11.04 32.87
N TYR A 2 31.64 -10.60 33.19
CA TYR A 2 30.65 -10.23 32.18
C TYR A 2 30.75 -8.72 31.96
N ASN A 3 30.89 -8.33 30.69
CA ASN A 3 31.14 -6.97 30.25
C ASN A 3 29.84 -6.14 30.39
N GLN A 4 29.75 -5.32 31.43
CA GLN A 4 28.78 -4.23 31.53
C GLN A 4 29.31 -3.05 30.73
N GLY A 5 28.70 -2.77 29.57
CA GLY A 5 29.08 -1.61 28.77
C GLY A 5 28.10 -1.36 27.64
N ALA A 6 26.98 -0.70 27.96
CA ALA A 6 26.21 0.20 27.08
C ALA A 6 24.78 0.47 27.63
N VAL A 7 24.65 1.00 28.86
CA VAL A 7 23.33 1.47 29.36
C VAL A 7 23.34 2.93 29.85
N GLU A 8 24.50 3.57 30.04
CA GLU A 8 24.54 4.90 30.67
C GLU A 8 24.61 6.11 29.72
N GLY A 9 24.37 5.94 28.41
CA GLY A 9 24.50 7.04 27.44
C GLY A 9 23.24 7.87 27.14
N ALA A 10 22.04 7.43 27.54
CA ALA A 10 20.79 8.00 26.99
C ALA A 10 20.10 9.05 27.89
N ALA A 11 20.66 9.39 29.04
CA ALA A 11 19.98 10.26 30.02
C ALA A 11 20.11 11.77 29.74
N ASN A 12 21.03 12.21 28.88
CA ASN A 12 21.35 13.63 28.65
C ASN A 12 21.18 14.11 27.20
N THR A 13 20.28 13.51 26.43
CA THR A 13 19.91 14.00 25.08
C THR A 13 18.48 14.53 25.06
N GLU A 14 18.21 15.50 24.19
CA GLU A 14 16.88 16.14 23.97
C GLU A 14 15.75 15.15 23.62
N LEU A 15 16.11 13.91 23.28
CA LEU A 15 15.19 12.79 23.03
C LEU A 15 14.81 12.03 24.31
N GLY A 16 15.69 12.01 25.32
CA GLY A 16 15.49 11.31 26.60
C GLY A 16 14.52 11.99 27.56
N SER A 17 14.25 13.29 27.36
CA SER A 17 13.31 14.09 28.15
C SER A 17 11.86 14.04 27.66
N ARG A 18 11.59 13.37 26.53
CA ARG A 18 10.25 13.30 25.93
C ARG A 18 9.35 12.35 26.71
N VAL A 19 8.17 12.82 27.08
CA VAL A 19 7.13 12.03 27.75
C VAL A 19 5.93 11.94 26.82
N PHE A 20 5.27 10.79 26.80
CA PHE A 20 4.08 10.53 26.00
C PHE A 20 2.90 10.17 26.91
N LEU A 21 1.69 10.63 26.58
CA LEU A 21 0.45 10.19 27.21
C LEU A 21 -0.16 9.08 26.38
N TYR A 22 -0.36 7.93 27.00
CA TYR A 22 -0.98 6.77 26.40
C TYR A 22 -2.41 6.71 26.91
N GLU A 23 -3.38 6.69 26.01
CA GLU A 23 -4.76 6.33 26.35
C GLU A 23 -4.93 4.82 26.21
N VAL A 24 -5.33 4.16 27.29
CA VAL A 24 -5.43 2.71 27.35
C VAL A 24 -6.83 2.30 27.82
N VAL A 25 -7.47 1.42 27.07
CA VAL A 25 -8.77 0.82 27.41
C VAL A 25 -8.61 -0.67 27.73
N GLY A 26 -9.55 -1.24 28.48
CA GLY A 26 -9.58 -2.69 28.73
C GLY A 26 -8.51 -3.23 29.68
N LEU A 27 -7.80 -2.36 30.40
CA LEU A 27 -6.88 -2.79 31.48
C LEU A 27 -7.67 -3.58 32.54
N ARG A 28 -7.38 -4.88 32.68
CA ARG A 28 -7.97 -5.70 33.74
C ARG A 28 -7.35 -5.27 35.07
N GLN A 29 -8.18 -4.76 35.98
CA GLN A 29 -7.80 -4.53 37.36
C GLN A 29 -8.08 -5.81 38.15
N SER A 30 -7.00 -6.56 38.46
CA SER A 30 -6.87 -7.66 39.44
C SER A 30 -7.89 -8.84 39.44
N GLU A 31 -7.41 -10.01 39.88
CA GLU A 31 -8.20 -11.25 40.03
C GLU A 31 -9.35 -11.16 41.06
N GLU A 32 -9.34 -10.17 41.96
CA GLU A 32 -10.41 -9.95 42.95
C GLU A 32 -11.71 -9.39 42.33
N THR A 33 -11.65 -8.70 41.18
CA THR A 33 -12.80 -8.06 40.54
C THR A 33 -13.69 -9.05 39.77
N ASP A 34 -13.11 -10.19 39.35
CA ASP A 34 -13.81 -11.25 38.61
C ASP A 34 -14.80 -12.05 39.51
N GLN A 35 -14.79 -11.86 40.83
CA GLN A 35 -15.71 -12.53 41.76
C GLN A 35 -16.98 -11.73 42.09
N THR A 36 -17.12 -10.49 41.59
CA THR A 36 -18.28 -9.64 41.89
C THR A 36 -19.30 -9.61 40.74
N ASN A 37 -20.47 -10.22 40.98
CA ASN A 37 -21.53 -10.41 39.99
C ASN A 37 -22.51 -9.21 39.94
N TYR A 38 -22.01 -8.01 39.65
CA TYR A 38 -22.81 -6.82 39.33
C TYR A 38 -22.53 -6.34 37.90
N PRO A 39 -23.50 -5.73 37.20
CA PRO A 39 -23.28 -5.24 35.84
C PRO A 39 -22.25 -4.11 35.84
N ILE A 40 -21.01 -4.42 35.44
CA ILE A 40 -19.90 -3.48 35.45
C ILE A 40 -20.13 -2.40 34.38
N ARG A 41 -20.18 -1.15 34.84
CA ARG A 41 -20.17 0.07 34.03
C ARG A 41 -18.92 0.05 33.14
N LYS A 42 -19.07 0.21 31.82
CA LYS A 42 -17.96 0.22 30.82
C LYS A 42 -16.77 1.02 31.37
N SER A 43 -15.65 0.34 31.60
CA SER A 43 -14.41 0.88 32.13
C SER A 43 -13.90 2.00 31.21
N GLY A 44 -13.79 3.21 31.75
CA GLY A 44 -13.30 4.39 31.04
C GLY A 44 -11.82 4.26 30.67
N SER A 45 -11.38 5.05 29.69
CA SER A 45 -9.97 5.16 29.29
C SER A 45 -9.07 5.53 30.48
N VAL A 46 -7.93 4.85 30.59
CA VAL A 46 -6.87 5.15 31.57
C VAL A 46 -5.74 5.83 30.82
N PHE A 47 -5.29 6.99 31.32
CA PHE A 47 -4.18 7.73 30.73
C PHE A 47 -2.88 7.49 31.49
N ILE A 48 -1.83 7.04 30.79
CA ILE A 48 -0.53 6.67 31.38
C ILE A 48 0.57 7.53 30.78
N ARG A 49 1.39 8.18 31.61
CA ARG A 49 2.59 8.92 31.16
C ARG A 49 3.77 7.97 31.01
N VAL A 50 4.32 7.92 29.81
CA VAL A 50 5.40 7.00 29.43
C VAL A 50 6.60 7.81 28.90
N PRO A 51 7.70 7.87 29.65
CA PRO A 51 8.96 8.41 29.15
C PRO A 51 9.45 7.66 27.92
N TYR A 52 10.10 8.36 26.98
CA TYR A 52 10.59 7.78 25.72
C TYR A 52 11.44 6.52 25.94
N ASN A 53 12.33 6.54 26.93
CA ASN A 53 13.20 5.42 27.27
C ASN A 53 12.46 4.20 27.86
N ARG A 54 11.19 4.32 28.24
CA ARG A 54 10.35 3.25 28.81
C ARG A 54 9.21 2.80 27.90
N MET A 55 9.08 3.35 26.69
CA MET A 55 7.97 3.03 25.78
C MET A 55 7.82 1.52 25.51
N ASN A 56 8.91 0.85 25.13
CA ASN A 56 8.89 -0.58 24.84
C ASN A 56 8.51 -1.44 26.06
N GLN A 57 8.90 -1.00 27.26
CA GLN A 57 8.59 -1.70 28.50
C GLN A 57 7.11 -1.54 28.87
N GLU A 58 6.58 -0.31 28.78
CA GLU A 58 5.18 -0.03 29.12
C GLU A 58 4.19 -0.60 28.10
N MET A 59 4.52 -0.60 26.79
CA MET A 59 3.69 -1.29 25.78
C MET A 59 3.52 -2.77 26.10
N ARG A 60 4.61 -3.47 26.41
CA ARG A 60 4.56 -4.90 26.78
C ARG A 60 3.76 -5.12 28.06
N ARG A 61 3.90 -4.23 29.05
CA ARG A 61 3.12 -4.30 30.29
C ARG A 61 1.62 -4.14 30.02
N ILE A 62 1.24 -3.15 29.19
CA ILE A 62 -0.15 -2.87 28.84
C ILE A 62 -0.77 -4.07 28.12
N THR A 63 -0.08 -4.63 27.12
CA THR A 63 -0.52 -5.84 26.41
C THR A 63 -0.67 -7.03 27.36
N ARG A 64 0.27 -7.23 28.29
CA ARG A 64 0.20 -8.31 29.29
C ARG A 64 -1.01 -8.17 30.23
N LEU A 65 -1.43 -6.94 30.52
CA LEU A 65 -2.60 -6.65 31.37
C LEU A 65 -3.93 -6.64 30.60
N GLY A 66 -3.92 -7.07 29.32
CA GLY A 66 -5.11 -7.09 28.46
C GLY A 66 -5.55 -5.70 27.99
N GLY A 67 -4.75 -4.66 28.21
CA GLY A 67 -5.04 -3.30 27.78
C GLY A 67 -4.75 -3.09 26.30
N THR A 68 -5.60 -2.29 25.65
CA THR A 68 -5.41 -1.82 24.28
C THR A 68 -5.05 -0.34 24.29
N ILE A 69 -3.95 0.04 23.65
CA ILE A 69 -3.54 1.43 23.51
C ILE A 69 -4.35 2.05 22.37
N VAL A 70 -5.15 3.06 22.67
CA VAL A 70 -6.04 3.75 21.72
C VAL A 70 -5.35 4.95 21.09
N SER A 71 -4.55 5.68 21.87
CA SER A 71 -3.80 6.84 21.39
C SER A 71 -2.48 7.04 22.14
N ILE A 72 -1.50 7.65 21.47
CA ILE A 72 -0.21 8.05 22.05
C ILE A 72 0.06 9.49 21.63
N GLN A 73 0.17 10.40 22.59
CA GLN A 73 0.39 11.83 22.33
C GLN A 73 1.67 12.32 23.03
N PRO A 74 2.52 13.14 22.41
CA PRO A 74 3.64 13.77 23.10
C PRO A 74 3.13 14.81 24.12
N VAL A 75 3.73 14.86 25.30
CA VAL A 75 3.39 15.81 26.37
C VAL A 75 4.62 16.64 26.73
N THR A 76 4.51 17.95 26.67
CA THR A 76 5.47 18.89 27.27
C THR A 76 5.36 18.80 28.79
N ALA A 77 6.48 18.69 29.51
CA ALA A 77 6.58 18.21 30.89
C ALA A 77 5.87 19.03 32.00
N LEU A 78 4.91 19.89 31.70
CA LEU A 78 4.23 20.77 32.66
C LEU A 78 2.72 20.90 32.37
N GLU A 79 1.95 19.85 32.62
CA GLU A 79 0.53 20.02 32.98
C GLU A 79 0.15 18.96 34.04
N PRO A 80 -0.53 19.31 35.14
CA PRO A 80 -1.15 18.36 36.04
C PRO A 80 -2.64 18.17 35.68
N VAL A 81 -3.08 16.94 35.42
CA VAL A 81 -4.50 16.60 35.37
C VAL A 81 -4.89 16.02 36.72
N ASN A 82 -5.57 16.80 37.56
CA ASN A 82 -6.25 16.30 38.74
C ASN A 82 -7.73 16.64 38.64
N GLY A 83 -8.56 15.61 38.62
CA GLY A 83 -10.02 15.76 38.64
C GLY A 83 -10.50 16.36 39.95
N LYS A 84 -11.29 17.43 39.85
CA LYS A 84 -12.33 17.83 40.81
C LYS A 84 -13.30 18.80 40.14
N ALA A 85 -14.58 18.52 40.31
CA ALA A 85 -15.67 19.41 39.93
C ALA A 85 -15.65 20.70 40.77
N SER A 86 -15.90 21.85 40.14
CA SER A 86 -16.41 23.04 40.83
C SER A 86 -17.18 23.96 39.87
N LEU A 87 -18.35 24.39 40.35
CA LEU A 87 -19.28 25.36 39.77
C LEU A 87 -18.73 26.80 39.76
N GLY A 88 -19.33 27.64 38.90
CA GLY A 88 -19.29 29.12 38.94
C GLY A 88 -18.14 29.74 38.13
N ASN A 89 -18.28 30.86 37.43
CA ASN A 89 -19.37 31.82 37.33
C ASN A 89 -19.35 32.48 35.94
N ALA A 90 -20.54 32.85 35.48
CA ALA A 90 -20.72 33.81 34.40
C ALA A 90 -20.10 35.17 34.76
N ASN A 91 -19.42 35.79 33.80
CA ASN A 91 -19.61 37.20 33.54
C ASN A 91 -19.29 37.50 32.08
N SER A 92 -20.36 37.90 31.40
CA SER A 92 -20.42 38.59 30.13
C SER A 92 -19.65 39.91 30.20
N GLU A 93 -18.87 40.20 29.16
CA GLU A 93 -18.80 41.56 28.64
C GLU A 93 -18.64 41.53 27.13
N VAL A 94 -19.59 42.18 26.49
CA VAL A 94 -19.74 42.40 25.06
C VAL A 94 -19.13 43.76 24.77
N SER A 95 -18.30 43.87 23.74
CA SER A 95 -18.25 45.10 22.94
C SER A 95 -17.82 44.79 21.51
N GLU A 96 -18.79 45.00 20.63
CA GLU A 96 -18.68 45.27 19.21
C GLU A 96 -17.68 46.42 18.95
N LEU A 97 -16.99 46.43 17.80
CA LEU A 97 -17.48 47.13 16.61
C LEU A 97 -16.47 47.00 15.47
N ALA A 98 -17.01 46.87 14.27
CA ALA A 98 -16.31 46.80 13.02
C ALA A 98 -15.97 48.20 12.45
N THR A 99 -15.33 48.14 11.28
CA THR A 99 -15.41 49.04 10.11
C THR A 99 -14.43 50.21 9.93
N SER A 100 -13.67 50.04 8.83
CA SER A 100 -13.59 50.92 7.64
C SER A 100 -12.54 52.03 7.54
N GLY A 101 -12.07 52.22 6.30
CA GLY A 101 -11.29 53.37 5.80
C GLY A 101 -10.00 52.94 5.08
N GLU A 102 -10.02 52.53 3.81
CA GLU A 102 -10.01 53.33 2.56
C GLU A 102 -8.61 53.77 2.04
N THR A 103 -8.35 53.33 0.80
CA THR A 103 -7.77 54.07 -0.36
C THR A 103 -6.26 54.19 -0.64
N ALA A 104 -5.96 53.86 -1.92
CA ALA A 104 -5.13 54.57 -2.92
C ALA A 104 -3.66 54.14 -3.18
N ASN A 105 -3.51 53.45 -4.33
CA ASN A 105 -2.60 53.66 -5.47
C ASN A 105 -1.23 54.36 -5.28
N SER A 106 -0.17 53.74 -5.84
CA SER A 106 0.63 54.38 -6.90
C SER A 106 1.54 53.37 -7.64
N GLU A 107 1.63 53.57 -8.95
CA GLU A 107 2.50 52.90 -9.91
C GLU A 107 3.95 53.40 -9.80
N GLY A 108 4.91 52.57 -10.24
CA GLY A 108 6.32 52.94 -10.38
C GLY A 108 7.06 51.98 -11.31
N ASN A 109 7.17 52.39 -12.57
CA ASN A 109 7.81 51.73 -13.71
C ASN A 109 9.35 51.80 -13.65
N GLY A 110 10.07 50.83 -14.23
CA GLY A 110 11.53 50.85 -14.36
C GLY A 110 12.10 49.73 -15.25
N LYS A 111 12.37 50.07 -16.51
CA LYS A 111 12.81 49.23 -17.63
C LYS A 111 14.29 49.51 -17.92
N ALA A 112 15.14 48.50 -18.18
CA ALA A 112 16.28 48.55 -19.13
C ALA A 112 17.08 47.22 -19.20
N THR A 113 17.27 46.73 -20.43
CA THR A 113 18.29 45.78 -20.94
C THR A 113 19.26 46.57 -21.85
N PRO A 114 20.25 45.98 -22.58
CA PRO A 114 21.22 44.91 -22.31
C PRO A 114 22.68 45.32 -22.71
N VAL A 115 23.71 44.51 -22.45
CA VAL A 115 25.01 44.60 -23.18
C VAL A 115 25.65 43.21 -23.37
N ASN A 116 25.98 42.90 -24.63
CA ASN A 116 26.81 41.78 -25.11
C ASN A 116 28.31 42.05 -24.93
N ALA A 117 29.12 41.00 -24.79
CA ALA A 117 30.45 40.94 -25.41
C ALA A 117 30.96 39.48 -25.51
N ASP A 118 31.23 39.07 -26.75
CA ASP A 118 31.94 37.86 -27.16
C ASP A 118 33.43 37.88 -26.78
N SER A 119 34.05 36.71 -26.60
CA SER A 119 35.36 36.40 -27.19
C SER A 119 35.70 34.89 -27.12
N GLU A 120 35.67 34.31 -28.32
CA GLU A 120 36.44 33.23 -28.93
C GLU A 120 37.47 32.38 -28.14
N ALA A 121 37.30 31.07 -28.36
CA ALA A 121 38.28 30.06 -28.84
C ALA A 121 39.48 29.64 -27.97
N LYS A 122 39.52 28.32 -27.67
CA LYS A 122 40.53 27.41 -28.25
C LYS A 122 40.18 25.93 -28.04
N GLU A 123 40.10 25.26 -29.17
CA GLU A 123 39.97 23.83 -29.39
C GLU A 123 41.35 23.16 -29.26
N PHE A 124 41.44 21.98 -28.64
CA PHE A 124 42.52 21.02 -28.90
C PHE A 124 41.97 19.58 -28.75
N THR A 125 42.10 18.84 -29.84
CA THR A 125 41.63 17.47 -30.10
C THR A 125 42.69 16.40 -29.83
N LYS A 126 42.29 15.31 -29.12
CA LYS A 126 42.62 13.85 -29.25
C LYS A 126 44.12 13.39 -29.28
N PRO A 127 44.49 12.08 -29.10
CA PRO A 127 43.71 10.81 -29.14
C PRO A 127 44.03 9.80 -27.97
N PRO A 128 43.47 8.56 -27.97
CA PRO A 128 43.43 7.66 -26.80
C PRO A 128 44.55 6.60 -26.79
N ALA A 129 44.84 6.03 -25.62
CA ALA A 129 45.69 4.85 -25.46
C ALA A 129 44.92 3.68 -24.83
N GLN A 130 44.82 2.58 -25.57
CA GLN A 130 44.56 1.23 -25.07
C GLN A 130 45.87 0.66 -24.50
N GLU A 131 45.81 -0.13 -23.42
CA GLU A 131 46.35 -1.52 -23.37
C GLU A 131 46.31 -2.17 -21.97
N GLN A 132 45.73 -3.38 -21.96
CA GLN A 132 46.19 -4.64 -21.33
C GLN A 132 46.24 -4.83 -19.79
N LEU A 133 45.26 -5.64 -19.34
CA LEU A 133 45.40 -6.97 -18.72
C LEU A 133 46.66 -7.28 -17.88
N LYS A 134 46.45 -7.55 -16.57
CA LYS A 134 47.28 -8.50 -15.80
C LYS A 134 46.42 -9.40 -14.90
N ASN A 135 46.48 -10.70 -15.21
CA ASN A 135 46.03 -11.82 -14.38
C ASN A 135 46.81 -11.90 -13.06
N LYS A 136 46.13 -12.25 -11.97
CA LYS A 136 46.71 -12.97 -10.83
C LYS A 136 45.71 -13.99 -10.30
N ASP A 137 46.05 -15.27 -10.51
CA ASP A 137 45.42 -16.44 -9.91
C ASP A 137 45.51 -16.45 -8.39
N LYS A 138 44.40 -16.81 -7.71
CA LYS A 138 44.41 -17.50 -6.42
C LYS A 138 43.29 -18.54 -6.36
N LYS A 139 43.69 -19.81 -6.36
CA LYS A 139 42.87 -20.98 -6.01
C LYS A 139 42.54 -20.97 -4.51
N GLY A 140 41.32 -21.37 -4.14
CA GLY A 140 41.00 -21.80 -2.77
C GLY A 140 39.52 -21.81 -2.39
N ASN A 141 38.95 -23.02 -2.44
CA ASN A 141 37.78 -23.54 -1.71
C ASN A 141 36.35 -23.16 -2.12
N THR A 142 35.70 -24.19 -2.68
CA THR A 142 34.27 -24.41 -2.84
C THR A 142 33.50 -24.21 -1.53
N MET A 143 32.66 -23.19 -1.51
CA MET A 143 31.53 -23.05 -0.60
C MET A 143 30.27 -22.95 -1.45
N THR A 144 29.29 -23.79 -1.14
CA THR A 144 27.99 -23.93 -1.77
C THR A 144 27.40 -22.56 -2.14
N GLN A 145 27.33 -22.27 -3.44
CA GLN A 145 26.67 -21.06 -3.92
C GLN A 145 25.19 -21.19 -3.59
N ALA A 146 24.74 -20.46 -2.58
CA ALA A 146 23.35 -20.04 -2.52
C ALA A 146 23.03 -19.40 -3.88
N LYS A 147 22.05 -19.95 -4.61
CA LYS A 147 21.57 -19.34 -5.86
C LYS A 147 21.29 -17.87 -5.56
N ALA A 148 22.06 -17.00 -6.21
CA ALA A 148 21.82 -15.57 -6.18
C ALA A 148 20.37 -15.30 -6.60
N LYS A 149 19.72 -14.31 -5.97
CA LYS A 149 18.48 -13.74 -6.49
C LYS A 149 18.69 -13.51 -7.99
N LYS A 150 17.83 -14.06 -8.85
CA LYS A 150 17.82 -13.67 -10.25
C LYS A 150 17.64 -12.16 -10.27
N ASP A 151 18.63 -11.48 -10.84
CA ASP A 151 18.64 -10.04 -11.01
C ASP A 151 17.44 -9.70 -11.90
N HIS A 152 16.49 -8.91 -11.40
CA HIS A 152 15.53 -8.26 -12.28
C HIS A 152 16.30 -7.11 -12.95
N GLY A 153 17.15 -7.46 -13.93
CA GLY A 153 17.77 -6.49 -14.81
C GLY A 153 16.68 -5.67 -15.48
N ASP A 154 16.80 -4.34 -15.38
CA ASP A 154 15.94 -3.33 -16.02
C ASP A 154 14.50 -3.14 -15.49
N VAL A 155 14.25 -3.33 -14.18
CA VAL A 155 12.98 -2.89 -13.58
C VAL A 155 12.95 -1.36 -13.44
N PRO A 156 12.06 -0.65 -14.14
CA PRO A 156 11.95 0.79 -14.02
C PRO A 156 11.51 1.15 -12.60
N VAL A 157 12.20 2.11 -11.97
CA VAL A 157 11.85 2.60 -10.63
C VAL A 157 12.20 4.09 -10.50
N ASN A 158 11.26 4.86 -9.96
CA ASN A 158 11.43 6.29 -9.65
C ASN A 158 11.88 7.15 -10.85
N THR A 159 11.37 6.87 -12.05
CA THR A 159 11.58 7.71 -13.24
C THR A 159 11.13 9.14 -12.96
N TYR A 160 9.94 9.30 -12.39
CA TYR A 160 9.42 10.58 -11.91
C TYR A 160 9.32 10.61 -10.39
N ARG A 161 9.74 11.73 -9.78
CA ARG A 161 9.80 11.92 -8.32
C ARG A 161 8.85 13.04 -7.89
N PRO A 162 8.47 13.13 -6.61
CA PRO A 162 7.50 14.14 -6.17
C PRO A 162 7.92 15.60 -6.40
N ASN A 163 9.22 15.89 -6.47
CA ASN A 163 9.75 17.22 -6.78
C ASN A 163 9.72 17.55 -8.28
N ALA A 164 9.57 16.55 -9.15
CA ALA A 164 9.45 16.68 -10.60
C ALA A 164 8.51 15.58 -11.13
N PRO A 165 7.20 15.67 -10.83
CA PRO A 165 6.23 14.66 -11.28
C PRO A 165 5.98 14.80 -12.79
N PHE A 166 5.62 13.70 -13.43
CA PHE A 166 5.09 13.72 -14.79
C PHE A 166 3.67 14.33 -14.78
N ILE A 167 3.33 15.10 -15.80
CA ILE A 167 1.97 15.62 -15.99
C ILE A 167 1.29 14.76 -17.03
N GLY A 168 0.52 13.76 -16.56
CA GLY A 168 -0.32 12.92 -17.41
C GLY A 168 -1.68 13.55 -17.64
N LYS A 169 -2.40 13.04 -18.64
CA LYS A 169 -3.77 13.48 -18.94
C LYS A 169 -4.75 12.33 -18.77
N VAL A 170 -5.91 12.59 -18.18
CA VAL A 170 -6.98 11.58 -18.12
C VAL A 170 -7.49 11.31 -19.52
N VAL A 171 -7.52 10.04 -19.92
CA VAL A 171 -8.12 9.56 -21.17
C VAL A 171 -9.56 9.11 -20.93
N SER A 172 -9.77 8.29 -19.91
CA SER A 172 -11.10 7.83 -19.49
C SER A 172 -11.18 7.61 -17.98
N ASN A 173 -12.41 7.66 -17.46
CA ASN A 173 -12.76 7.41 -16.06
C ASN A 173 -14.13 6.71 -16.04
N GLU A 174 -14.13 5.40 -15.80
CA GLU A 174 -15.28 4.52 -16.03
C GLU A 174 -15.68 3.72 -14.78
N PRO A 175 -16.98 3.60 -14.46
CA PRO A 175 -17.42 2.87 -13.28
C PRO A 175 -17.23 1.38 -13.42
N LEU A 176 -16.60 0.77 -12.42
CA LEU A 176 -16.44 -0.69 -12.32
C LEU A 176 -17.49 -1.35 -11.44
N VAL A 177 -18.06 -0.61 -10.49
CA VAL A 177 -19.16 -1.09 -9.66
C VAL A 177 -20.46 -0.91 -10.43
N LYS A 178 -21.16 -2.01 -10.68
CA LYS A 178 -22.45 -2.00 -11.40
C LYS A 178 -23.59 -1.57 -10.48
N GLU A 179 -24.74 -1.30 -11.08
CA GLU A 179 -25.98 -1.01 -10.34
C GLU A 179 -26.26 -2.08 -9.28
N GLY A 180 -26.67 -1.65 -8.08
CA GLY A 180 -26.85 -2.52 -6.91
C GLY A 180 -25.56 -2.86 -6.15
N GLY A 181 -24.40 -2.40 -6.63
CA GLY A 181 -23.14 -2.49 -5.92
C GLY A 181 -22.96 -1.43 -4.83
N ILE A 182 -21.91 -1.59 -4.05
CA ILE A 182 -21.62 -0.80 -2.86
C ILE A 182 -20.37 0.05 -3.09
N GLY A 183 -20.51 1.36 -2.83
CA GLY A 183 -19.44 2.33 -2.99
C GLY A 183 -19.10 2.59 -4.47
N ILE A 184 -18.11 3.44 -4.67
CA ILE A 184 -17.63 3.83 -6.00
C ILE A 184 -16.23 3.24 -6.21
N VAL A 185 -16.06 2.51 -7.31
CA VAL A 185 -14.75 2.13 -7.82
C VAL A 185 -14.70 2.48 -9.30
N GLN A 186 -13.68 3.23 -9.70
CA GLN A 186 -13.46 3.68 -11.06
C GLN A 186 -12.23 2.99 -11.66
N HIS A 187 -12.29 2.75 -12.96
CA HIS A 187 -11.15 2.48 -13.81
C HIS A 187 -10.71 3.78 -14.47
N LEU A 188 -9.50 4.25 -14.16
CA LEU A 188 -8.94 5.47 -14.75
C LEU A 188 -7.80 5.12 -15.67
N LYS A 189 -7.82 5.65 -16.89
CA LYS A 189 -6.72 5.55 -17.87
C LYS A 189 -6.08 6.91 -18.08
N PHE A 190 -4.75 6.96 -18.04
CA PHE A 190 -3.98 8.18 -18.23
C PHE A 190 -3.05 8.06 -19.44
N ASP A 191 -2.98 9.11 -20.26
CA ASP A 191 -1.99 9.29 -21.31
C ASP A 191 -0.65 9.66 -20.68
N ILE A 192 0.37 8.87 -21.02
CA ILE A 192 1.76 9.02 -20.60
C ILE A 192 2.73 9.16 -21.78
N SER A 193 2.21 9.28 -23.01
CA SER A 193 2.99 9.32 -24.25
C SER A 193 3.91 10.54 -24.38
N ALA A 194 3.64 11.61 -23.64
CA ALA A 194 4.48 12.81 -23.60
C ALA A 194 5.74 12.66 -22.72
N GLY A 195 5.89 11.54 -21.99
CA GLY A 195 7.00 11.27 -21.08
C GLY A 195 7.72 9.97 -21.39
N ASP A 196 8.62 9.58 -20.48
CA ASP A 196 9.37 8.33 -20.53
C ASP A 196 9.01 7.38 -19.37
N LEU A 197 7.80 7.54 -18.82
CA LEU A 197 7.29 6.71 -17.73
C LEU A 197 7.07 5.28 -18.24
N LYS A 198 8.06 4.42 -18.01
CA LYS A 198 7.93 2.96 -18.21
C LYS A 198 7.60 2.29 -16.89
N TYR A 199 6.82 1.21 -16.94
CA TYR A 199 6.47 0.41 -15.78
C TYR A 199 6.25 -1.04 -16.19
N ILE A 200 6.19 -1.95 -15.22
CA ILE A 200 5.85 -3.36 -15.43
C ILE A 200 4.76 -3.82 -14.46
N GLU A 201 4.20 -4.99 -14.74
CA GLU A 201 3.08 -5.56 -13.99
C GLU A 201 3.43 -5.75 -12.50
N GLY A 202 2.52 -5.36 -11.62
CA GLY A 202 2.70 -5.44 -10.17
C GLY A 202 3.36 -4.21 -9.54
N GLN A 203 3.71 -3.20 -10.33
CA GLN A 203 4.18 -1.93 -9.79
C GLN A 203 3.03 -0.99 -9.38
N SER A 204 3.39 0.09 -8.68
CA SER A 204 2.50 1.18 -8.30
C SER A 204 2.99 2.51 -8.89
N ILE A 205 2.06 3.45 -9.08
CA ILE A 205 2.36 4.87 -9.32
C ILE A 205 1.83 5.72 -8.17
N GLY A 206 2.46 6.87 -7.96
CA GLY A 206 2.00 7.86 -6.99
C GLY A 206 1.21 8.96 -7.69
N ILE A 207 0.09 9.36 -7.09
CA ILE A 207 -0.70 10.50 -7.51
C ILE A 207 -0.60 11.60 -6.47
N ILE A 208 -0.26 12.81 -6.90
CA ILE A 208 -0.27 14.02 -6.06
C ILE A 208 -1.57 14.77 -6.36
N PRO A 209 -2.56 14.77 -5.45
CA PRO A 209 -3.79 15.51 -5.68
C PRO A 209 -3.54 17.02 -5.59
N PRO A 210 -4.40 17.84 -6.21
CA PRO A 210 -4.33 19.29 -6.07
C PRO A 210 -4.70 19.71 -4.63
N GLY A 211 -4.41 20.98 -4.32
CA GLY A 211 -4.77 21.59 -3.04
C GLY A 211 -3.64 21.57 -1.99
N LEU A 212 -3.99 22.12 -0.82
CA LEU A 212 -3.11 22.24 0.33
C LEU A 212 -3.70 21.44 1.50
N ASP A 213 -2.83 20.87 2.32
CA ASP A 213 -3.20 20.24 3.57
C ASP A 213 -3.60 21.29 4.63
N LYS A 214 -4.06 20.82 5.79
CA LYS A 214 -4.45 21.68 6.93
C LYS A 214 -3.37 22.64 7.43
N ASN A 215 -2.11 22.45 7.03
CA ASN A 215 -0.98 23.30 7.40
C ASN A 215 -0.54 24.21 6.25
N GLY A 216 -1.32 24.30 5.16
CA GLY A 216 -1.00 25.10 3.98
C GLY A 216 0.10 24.51 3.09
N LYS A 217 0.47 23.22 3.27
CA LYS A 217 1.49 22.56 2.44
C LYS A 217 0.84 21.78 1.30
N PRO A 218 1.49 21.63 0.14
CA PRO A 218 0.97 20.78 -0.93
C PRO A 218 0.61 19.39 -0.43
N GLU A 219 -0.53 18.87 -0.90
CA GLU A 219 -0.97 17.52 -0.55
C GLU A 219 0.09 16.46 -0.88
N LYS A 220 0.21 15.46 -0.01
CA LYS A 220 1.18 14.37 -0.20
C LYS A 220 0.69 13.40 -1.27
N LEU A 221 1.63 12.72 -1.93
CA LEU A 221 1.29 11.64 -2.86
C LEU A 221 0.57 10.48 -2.16
N ARG A 222 -0.34 9.82 -2.87
CA ARG A 222 -0.92 8.52 -2.49
C ARG A 222 -0.54 7.49 -3.56
N LEU A 223 -0.15 6.29 -3.14
CA LEU A 223 0.22 5.20 -4.05
C LEU A 223 -1.02 4.42 -4.48
N TYR A 224 -1.04 4.03 -5.74
CA TYR A 224 -2.05 3.17 -6.34
C TYR A 224 -1.35 2.10 -7.18
N SER A 225 -1.72 0.84 -6.97
CA SER A 225 -1.26 -0.27 -7.79
C SER A 225 -1.75 -0.08 -9.23
N ILE A 226 -0.85 -0.32 -10.19
CA ILE A 226 -1.16 -0.19 -11.61
C ILE A 226 -2.09 -1.33 -12.02
N ALA A 227 -3.16 -1.01 -12.75
CA ALA A 227 -4.19 -1.94 -13.19
C ALA A 227 -3.99 -2.44 -14.64
N SER A 228 -3.11 -1.80 -15.41
CA SER A 228 -2.75 -2.15 -16.79
C SER A 228 -1.44 -2.93 -16.87
N THR A 229 -1.20 -3.59 -18.00
CA THR A 229 0.12 -4.15 -18.36
C THR A 229 1.11 -3.05 -18.69
N ARG A 230 2.39 -3.40 -18.88
CA ARG A 230 3.44 -2.45 -19.32
C ARG A 230 3.12 -1.70 -20.61
N HIS A 231 2.23 -2.23 -21.44
CA HIS A 231 1.83 -1.65 -22.73
C HIS A 231 0.58 -0.75 -22.63
N GLY A 232 -0.02 -0.63 -21.44
CA GLY A 232 -1.29 0.05 -21.25
C GLY A 232 -2.49 -0.81 -21.67
N ASP A 233 -3.72 -0.30 -21.49
CA ASP A 233 -4.92 -1.08 -21.84
C ASP A 233 -5.13 -1.22 -23.35
N ASP A 234 -4.58 -0.28 -24.13
CA ASP A 234 -4.70 -0.28 -25.60
C ASP A 234 -3.52 -1.03 -26.27
N VAL A 235 -2.59 -1.56 -25.47
CA VAL A 235 -1.38 -2.30 -25.91
C VAL A 235 -0.55 -1.48 -26.92
N ASP A 236 -0.29 -0.22 -26.58
CA ASP A 236 0.36 0.77 -27.45
C ASP A 236 1.52 1.54 -26.80
N ASP A 237 1.89 1.16 -25.57
CA ASP A 237 2.96 1.75 -24.74
C ASP A 237 2.71 3.22 -24.33
N LYS A 238 1.48 3.73 -24.46
CA LYS A 238 1.17 5.16 -24.24
C LYS A 238 0.29 5.44 -23.05
N THR A 239 -0.26 4.42 -22.41
CA THR A 239 -1.22 4.60 -21.31
C THR A 239 -0.84 3.83 -20.06
N VAL A 240 -1.32 4.32 -18.91
CA VAL A 240 -1.30 3.60 -17.62
C VAL A 240 -2.67 3.70 -16.97
N SER A 241 -3.12 2.64 -16.33
CA SER A 241 -4.46 2.61 -15.72
C SER A 241 -4.43 2.28 -14.23
N LEU A 242 -5.41 2.81 -13.49
CA LEU A 242 -5.60 2.63 -12.06
C LEU A 242 -7.01 2.10 -11.76
N CYS A 243 -7.12 1.34 -10.67
CA CYS A 243 -8.38 0.87 -10.10
C CYS A 243 -8.62 1.57 -8.75
N VAL A 244 -9.42 2.63 -8.74
CA VAL A 244 -9.51 3.54 -7.58
C VAL A 244 -10.87 3.43 -6.92
N ARG A 245 -10.89 3.08 -5.63
CA ARG A 245 -12.08 3.15 -4.78
C ARG A 245 -12.16 4.50 -4.09
N GLN A 246 -13.32 5.14 -4.12
CA GLN A 246 -13.56 6.32 -3.30
C GLN A 246 -13.51 5.92 -1.82
N LEU A 247 -12.62 6.57 -1.06
CA LEU A 247 -12.57 6.35 0.38
C LEU A 247 -13.66 7.20 1.03
N GLU A 248 -14.58 6.55 1.73
CA GLU A 248 -15.56 7.19 2.60
C GLU A 248 -15.58 6.48 3.95
N TYR A 249 -15.70 7.26 5.03
CA TYR A 249 -15.90 6.73 6.39
C TYR A 249 -16.65 7.74 7.26
N LYS A 250 -17.19 7.27 8.38
CA LYS A 250 -17.85 8.12 9.37
C LYS A 250 -16.83 8.60 10.40
N HIS A 251 -16.74 9.92 10.60
CA HIS A 251 -15.87 10.48 11.64
C HIS A 251 -16.29 9.91 13.00
N PRO A 252 -15.38 9.33 13.81
CA PRO A 252 -15.75 8.61 15.02
C PRO A 252 -16.50 9.46 16.06
N GLU A 253 -16.21 10.75 16.12
CA GLU A 253 -16.78 11.67 17.12
C GLU A 253 -18.00 12.44 16.59
N SER A 254 -17.93 12.94 15.36
CA SER A 254 -18.97 13.82 14.80
C SER A 254 -20.02 13.08 13.98
N GLY A 255 -19.74 11.86 13.52
CA GLY A 255 -20.64 11.08 12.65
C GLY A 255 -20.75 11.62 11.22
N GLU A 256 -20.01 12.66 10.87
CA GLU A 256 -19.96 13.21 9.51
C GLU A 256 -19.30 12.24 8.54
N THR A 257 -19.75 12.23 7.29
CA THR A 257 -19.09 11.46 6.24
C THR A 257 -17.82 12.21 5.81
N VAL A 258 -16.68 11.54 5.95
CA VAL A 258 -15.38 12.04 5.51
C VAL A 258 -14.96 11.32 4.25
N TYR A 259 -14.50 12.09 3.27
CA TYR A 259 -14.02 11.59 1.99
C TYR A 259 -12.50 11.69 1.88
N GLY A 260 -11.85 10.65 1.35
CA GLY A 260 -10.42 10.68 1.09
C GLY A 260 -10.08 11.67 -0.02
N VAL A 261 -9.15 12.59 0.24
CA VAL A 261 -8.79 13.68 -0.71
C VAL A 261 -8.40 13.14 -2.08
N CYS A 262 -7.39 12.27 -2.15
CA CYS A 262 -6.85 11.79 -3.44
C CYS A 262 -7.81 10.85 -4.18
N SER A 263 -8.43 9.90 -3.48
CA SER A 263 -9.37 8.97 -4.13
C SER A 263 -10.65 9.65 -4.60
N THR A 264 -11.15 10.65 -3.86
CA THR A 264 -12.30 11.45 -4.31
C THR A 264 -11.94 12.31 -5.51
N HIS A 265 -10.77 12.96 -5.48
CA HIS A 265 -10.27 13.71 -6.63
C HIS A 265 -10.20 12.82 -7.89
N LEU A 266 -9.62 11.63 -7.78
CA LEU A 266 -9.52 10.69 -8.90
C LEU A 266 -10.90 10.18 -9.36
N CYS A 267 -11.77 9.75 -8.45
CA CYS A 267 -13.05 9.15 -8.84
C CYS A 267 -13.98 10.10 -9.62
N PHE A 268 -13.78 11.41 -9.51
CA PHE A 268 -14.56 12.45 -10.21
C PHE A 268 -13.70 13.27 -11.18
N LEU A 269 -12.55 12.74 -11.59
CA LEU A 269 -11.67 13.41 -12.54
C LEU A 269 -12.22 13.25 -13.97
N GLU A 270 -12.38 14.36 -14.68
CA GLU A 270 -12.92 14.36 -16.04
C GLU A 270 -11.82 14.06 -17.09
N PRO A 271 -12.15 13.43 -18.23
CA PRO A 271 -11.26 13.30 -19.37
C PRO A 271 -10.63 14.64 -19.79
N GLY A 272 -9.35 14.62 -20.13
CA GLY A 272 -8.55 15.80 -20.49
C GLY A 272 -7.91 16.54 -19.32
N ALA A 273 -8.28 16.24 -18.06
CA ALA A 273 -7.68 16.85 -16.88
C ALA A 273 -6.21 16.43 -16.69
N ASP A 274 -5.40 17.35 -16.19
CA ASP A 274 -4.00 17.09 -15.84
C ASP A 274 -3.89 16.40 -14.47
N VAL A 275 -2.99 15.43 -14.37
CA VAL A 275 -2.68 14.73 -13.11
C VAL A 275 -1.17 14.63 -12.90
N LYS A 276 -0.73 14.84 -11.66
CA LYS A 276 0.68 14.71 -11.27
C LYS A 276 1.00 13.26 -10.90
N ILE A 277 1.80 12.60 -11.72
CA ILE A 277 2.19 11.19 -11.58
C ILE A 277 3.65 11.07 -11.14
N THR A 278 3.93 10.16 -10.20
CA THR A 278 5.28 9.77 -9.78
C THR A 278 5.47 8.26 -9.93
N GLY A 279 6.72 7.81 -10.03
CA GLY A 279 7.07 6.39 -10.07
C GLY A 279 7.68 5.96 -11.40
N PRO A 280 7.50 4.68 -11.79
CA PRO A 280 6.83 3.63 -10.99
C PRO A 280 7.61 3.30 -9.71
N VAL A 281 6.98 2.62 -8.77
CA VAL A 281 7.61 2.07 -7.56
C VAL A 281 7.15 0.64 -7.33
N GLY A 282 7.90 -0.10 -6.49
CA GLY A 282 7.57 -1.48 -6.13
C GLY A 282 8.39 -2.49 -6.91
N LYS A 283 8.87 -3.51 -6.18
CA LYS A 283 9.52 -4.72 -6.70
C LYS A 283 9.01 -5.99 -6.03
N GLU A 284 8.14 -5.85 -5.01
CA GLU A 284 7.65 -6.97 -4.22
C GLU A 284 6.64 -7.81 -5.01
N MET A 285 5.80 -7.16 -5.82
CA MET A 285 4.70 -7.79 -6.54
C MET A 285 5.04 -8.10 -8.01
N LEU A 286 6.31 -8.19 -8.41
CA LEU A 286 6.64 -8.46 -9.81
C LEU A 286 6.22 -9.88 -10.24
N LEU A 287 5.66 -10.01 -11.44
CA LEU A 287 5.32 -11.30 -12.06
C LEU A 287 6.61 -12.07 -12.45
N PRO A 288 6.71 -13.40 -12.25
CA PRO A 288 7.86 -14.17 -12.71
C PRO A 288 7.95 -14.17 -14.24
N SER A 289 9.17 -14.18 -14.76
CA SER A 289 9.43 -14.32 -16.19
C SER A 289 9.34 -15.76 -16.70
N ASP A 290 9.24 -16.77 -15.80
CA ASP A 290 9.05 -18.17 -16.17
C ASP A 290 7.59 -18.41 -16.62
N PRO A 291 7.34 -18.76 -17.89
CA PRO A 291 5.99 -18.98 -18.40
C PRO A 291 5.31 -20.24 -17.82
N ASP A 292 6.07 -21.18 -17.25
CA ASP A 292 5.54 -22.40 -16.62
C ASP A 292 5.22 -22.20 -15.12
N ALA A 293 5.42 -20.98 -14.59
CA ALA A 293 5.13 -20.69 -13.19
C ALA A 293 3.64 -20.81 -12.89
N ASN A 294 3.29 -21.34 -11.72
CA ASN A 294 1.93 -21.21 -11.21
C ASN A 294 1.78 -19.88 -10.48
N VAL A 295 0.64 -19.21 -10.65
CA VAL A 295 0.39 -17.89 -10.09
C VAL A 295 -0.90 -17.91 -9.28
N ILE A 296 -0.78 -18.00 -7.96
CA ILE A 296 -1.92 -17.90 -7.04
C ILE A 296 -2.13 -16.43 -6.70
N MET A 297 -3.33 -15.92 -6.88
CA MET A 297 -3.72 -14.53 -6.64
C MET A 297 -4.86 -14.50 -5.62
N MET A 298 -4.65 -13.80 -4.51
CA MET A 298 -5.63 -13.61 -3.45
C MET A 298 -5.90 -12.11 -3.32
N ALA A 299 -7.07 -11.68 -3.79
CA ALA A 299 -7.40 -10.27 -3.91
C ALA A 299 -8.67 -9.92 -3.13
N THR A 300 -8.71 -8.73 -2.51
CA THR A 300 -9.95 -8.14 -1.99
C THR A 300 -10.14 -6.72 -2.52
N GLY A 301 -11.36 -6.41 -2.98
CA GLY A 301 -11.70 -5.09 -3.52
C GLY A 301 -10.71 -4.61 -4.60
N THR A 302 -10.09 -3.44 -4.39
CA THR A 302 -9.12 -2.86 -5.35
C THR A 302 -7.79 -3.62 -5.42
N GLY A 303 -7.54 -4.60 -4.54
CA GLY A 303 -6.38 -5.48 -4.65
C GLY A 303 -6.37 -6.35 -5.91
N ILE A 304 -7.46 -6.32 -6.71
CA ILE A 304 -7.51 -6.90 -8.05
C ILE A 304 -6.59 -6.20 -9.06
N ALA A 305 -6.19 -4.94 -8.82
CA ALA A 305 -5.43 -4.14 -9.77
C ALA A 305 -4.15 -4.83 -10.29
N PRO A 306 -3.21 -5.28 -9.45
CA PRO A 306 -2.04 -6.02 -9.94
C PRO A 306 -2.43 -7.34 -10.62
N MET A 307 -3.48 -8.01 -10.15
CA MET A 307 -3.92 -9.30 -10.70
C MET A 307 -4.48 -9.14 -12.11
N ARG A 308 -5.21 -8.04 -12.38
CA ARG A 308 -5.68 -7.69 -13.73
C ARG A 308 -4.50 -7.56 -14.68
N ALA A 309 -3.44 -6.84 -14.28
CA ALA A 309 -2.24 -6.69 -15.08
C ALA A 309 -1.56 -8.04 -15.37
N TYR A 310 -1.49 -8.94 -14.39
CA TYR A 310 -0.96 -10.30 -14.60
C TYR A 310 -1.81 -11.10 -15.59
N LEU A 311 -3.12 -11.16 -15.36
CA LEU A 311 -4.05 -11.94 -16.17
C LEU A 311 -4.12 -11.41 -17.60
N TRP A 312 -4.07 -10.09 -17.78
CA TRP A 312 -3.99 -9.49 -19.10
C TRP A 312 -2.73 -9.91 -19.83
N ARG A 313 -1.55 -9.75 -19.21
CA ARG A 313 -0.27 -10.18 -19.79
C ARG A 313 -0.26 -11.67 -20.15
N GLN A 314 -0.87 -12.51 -19.31
CA GLN A 314 -0.90 -13.96 -19.51
C GLN A 314 -1.87 -14.39 -20.62
N PHE A 315 -3.02 -13.74 -20.76
CA PHE A 315 -4.16 -14.30 -21.50
C PHE A 315 -4.75 -13.42 -22.61
N LYS A 316 -4.57 -12.09 -22.60
CA LYS A 316 -5.13 -11.23 -23.65
C LYS A 316 -4.37 -11.44 -24.96
N ASP A 317 -5.11 -11.58 -26.05
CA ASP A 317 -4.51 -11.92 -27.36
C ASP A 317 -3.53 -10.86 -27.86
N ALA A 318 -3.85 -9.57 -27.67
CA ALA A 318 -2.97 -8.46 -28.05
C ALA A 318 -1.68 -8.46 -27.22
N GLU A 319 -1.77 -8.74 -25.91
CA GLU A 319 -0.60 -8.88 -25.03
C GLU A 319 0.28 -10.07 -25.44
N LYS A 320 -0.32 -11.23 -25.73
CA LYS A 320 0.44 -12.39 -26.21
C LYS A 320 1.15 -12.11 -27.53
N ALA A 321 0.54 -11.34 -28.42
CA ALA A 321 1.16 -10.91 -29.68
C ALA A 321 2.30 -9.90 -29.46
N ALA A 322 2.15 -8.99 -28.50
CA ALA A 322 3.17 -8.00 -28.14
C ALA A 322 4.36 -8.60 -27.34
N ASN A 323 4.16 -9.76 -26.69
CA ASN A 323 5.16 -10.42 -25.85
C ASN A 323 5.47 -11.85 -26.32
N PRO A 324 6.06 -12.05 -27.51
CA PRO A 324 6.34 -13.37 -28.06
C PRO A 324 7.31 -14.20 -27.21
N GLU A 325 8.09 -13.56 -26.33
CA GLU A 325 8.99 -14.20 -25.37
C GLU A 325 8.28 -14.73 -24.11
N TYR A 326 7.03 -14.33 -23.86
CA TYR A 326 6.25 -14.70 -22.68
C TYR A 326 4.91 -15.32 -23.06
N GLU A 327 4.94 -16.58 -23.45
CA GLU A 327 3.73 -17.37 -23.68
C GLU A 327 3.39 -18.18 -22.41
N PHE A 328 2.47 -17.67 -21.60
CA PHE A 328 2.08 -18.33 -20.34
C PHE A 328 1.50 -19.73 -20.57
N LYS A 329 2.06 -20.71 -19.88
CA LYS A 329 1.71 -22.16 -19.96
C LYS A 329 1.40 -22.78 -18.61
N GLY A 330 1.69 -22.06 -17.52
CA GLY A 330 1.39 -22.48 -16.17
C GLY A 330 -0.10 -22.39 -15.82
N PHE A 331 -0.37 -22.46 -14.53
CA PHE A 331 -1.72 -22.36 -13.98
C PHE A 331 -1.86 -21.13 -13.07
N SER A 332 -2.86 -20.32 -13.34
CA SER A 332 -3.22 -19.11 -12.58
C SER A 332 -4.53 -19.33 -11.84
N TRP A 333 -4.57 -19.00 -10.55
CA TRP A 333 -5.78 -19.11 -9.75
C TRP A 333 -6.06 -17.81 -8.99
N LEU A 334 -7.14 -17.12 -9.35
CA LEU A 334 -7.63 -15.95 -8.65
C LEU A 334 -8.74 -16.32 -7.65
N ILE A 335 -8.50 -16.04 -6.37
CA ILE A 335 -9.52 -16.02 -5.32
C ILE A 335 -9.85 -14.57 -5.02
N PHE A 336 -11.09 -14.16 -5.30
CA PHE A 336 -11.47 -12.74 -5.30
C PHE A 336 -12.62 -12.44 -4.33
N GLY A 337 -12.31 -11.69 -3.27
CA GLY A 337 -13.27 -11.29 -2.23
C GLY A 337 -13.93 -9.94 -2.49
N VAL A 338 -15.26 -9.92 -2.58
CA VAL A 338 -16.07 -8.72 -2.81
C VAL A 338 -17.38 -8.75 -2.02
N PRO A 339 -18.05 -7.60 -1.83
CA PRO A 339 -19.32 -7.58 -1.11
C PRO A 339 -20.51 -8.19 -1.86
N THR A 340 -20.64 -7.92 -3.16
CA THR A 340 -21.77 -8.33 -4.01
C THR A 340 -21.27 -8.69 -5.41
N THR A 341 -22.09 -9.35 -6.22
CA THR A 341 -21.80 -9.64 -7.64
C THR A 341 -21.56 -8.36 -8.46
N PRO A 342 -22.36 -7.27 -8.31
CA PRO A 342 -22.05 -5.97 -8.92
C PRO A 342 -20.70 -5.35 -8.54
N ASN A 343 -20.10 -5.78 -7.42
CA ASN A 343 -18.77 -5.37 -6.99
C ASN A 343 -17.64 -6.29 -7.48
N LEU A 344 -17.93 -7.33 -8.26
CA LEU A 344 -16.90 -8.10 -8.98
C LEU A 344 -16.30 -7.21 -10.08
N LEU A 345 -15.25 -6.48 -9.73
CA LEU A 345 -14.54 -5.60 -10.65
C LEU A 345 -13.97 -6.42 -11.81
N TYR A 346 -14.15 -5.94 -13.04
CA TYR A 346 -13.71 -6.62 -14.28
C TYR A 346 -14.33 -8.01 -14.51
N LYS A 347 -15.51 -8.28 -13.93
CA LYS A 347 -16.19 -9.59 -13.98
C LYS A 347 -16.21 -10.21 -15.38
N GLU A 348 -16.70 -9.47 -16.38
CA GLU A 348 -16.89 -10.02 -17.72
C GLU A 348 -15.57 -10.47 -18.35
N GLU A 349 -14.50 -9.69 -18.17
CA GLU A 349 -13.18 -10.04 -18.70
C GLU A 349 -12.57 -11.25 -17.98
N LEU A 350 -12.75 -11.34 -16.67
CA LEU A 350 -12.28 -12.47 -15.87
C LEU A 350 -12.99 -13.77 -16.27
N GLU A 351 -14.31 -13.71 -16.46
CA GLU A 351 -15.12 -14.85 -16.91
C GLU A 351 -14.78 -15.25 -18.35
N GLU A 352 -14.53 -14.29 -19.24
CA GLU A 352 -14.07 -14.54 -20.61
C GLU A 352 -12.73 -15.28 -20.62
N ILE A 353 -11.76 -14.83 -19.82
CA ILE A 353 -10.45 -15.50 -19.69
C ILE A 353 -10.63 -16.93 -19.18
N GLN A 354 -11.48 -17.15 -18.16
CA GLN A 354 -11.72 -18.49 -17.61
C GLN A 354 -12.38 -19.41 -18.64
N GLN A 355 -13.34 -18.89 -19.42
CA GLN A 355 -14.00 -19.65 -20.47
C GLN A 355 -13.03 -20.06 -21.58
N LYS A 356 -12.11 -19.15 -21.96
CA LYS A 356 -11.14 -19.38 -23.04
C LYS A 356 -9.97 -20.27 -22.62
N TYR A 357 -9.58 -20.21 -21.36
CA TYR A 357 -8.41 -20.90 -20.81
C TYR A 357 -8.75 -21.72 -19.55
N PRO A 358 -9.71 -22.67 -19.63
CA PRO A 358 -10.20 -23.40 -18.45
C PRO A 358 -9.13 -24.25 -17.75
N ASP A 359 -8.10 -24.69 -18.48
CA ASP A 359 -6.98 -25.48 -17.95
C ASP A 359 -5.86 -24.63 -17.33
N ASN A 360 -5.81 -23.33 -17.67
CA ASN A 360 -4.75 -22.42 -17.23
C ASN A 360 -5.24 -21.33 -16.27
N PHE A 361 -6.55 -21.07 -16.19
CA PHE A 361 -7.11 -20.06 -15.31
C PHE A 361 -8.34 -20.55 -14.54
N ARG A 362 -8.30 -20.39 -13.22
CA ARG A 362 -9.43 -20.62 -12.32
C ARG A 362 -9.80 -19.33 -11.59
N LEU A 363 -11.09 -18.99 -11.60
CA LEU A 363 -11.67 -17.91 -10.81
C LEU A 363 -12.53 -18.49 -9.68
N THR A 364 -12.27 -18.05 -8.44
CA THR A 364 -13.05 -18.41 -7.25
C THR A 364 -13.52 -17.14 -6.52
N PRO A 365 -14.78 -16.70 -6.74
CA PRO A 365 -15.34 -15.57 -6.01
C PRO A 365 -15.69 -15.91 -4.54
N ALA A 366 -15.47 -14.95 -3.64
CA ALA A 366 -16.00 -14.93 -2.28
C ALA A 366 -16.92 -13.71 -2.11
N ILE A 367 -18.24 -13.93 -2.17
CA ILE A 367 -19.23 -12.84 -2.23
C ILE A 367 -19.97 -12.71 -0.89
N SER A 368 -19.51 -11.81 -0.03
CA SER A 368 -19.92 -11.81 1.38
C SER A 368 -21.41 -11.54 1.66
N ARG A 369 -22.14 -10.84 0.78
CA ARG A 369 -23.58 -10.58 0.97
C ARG A 369 -24.48 -11.61 0.29
N GLU A 370 -23.93 -12.49 -0.53
CA GLU A 370 -24.71 -13.43 -1.36
C GLU A 370 -24.38 -14.90 -1.05
N GLN A 371 -23.22 -15.17 -0.45
CA GLN A 371 -22.73 -16.49 -0.14
C GLN A 371 -22.53 -16.67 1.37
N LYS A 372 -22.69 -17.91 1.83
CA LYS A 372 -22.53 -18.31 3.23
C LYS A 372 -21.42 -19.34 3.37
N ASN A 373 -20.58 -19.17 4.40
CA ASN A 373 -19.60 -20.19 4.77
C ASN A 373 -20.29 -21.37 5.50
N PRO A 374 -19.60 -22.50 5.73
CA PRO A 374 -20.19 -23.66 6.41
C PRO A 374 -20.73 -23.37 7.82
N GLN A 375 -20.26 -22.31 8.47
CA GLN A 375 -20.71 -21.87 9.80
C GLN A 375 -21.92 -20.91 9.74
N GLY A 376 -22.49 -20.65 8.55
CA GLY A 376 -23.64 -19.75 8.35
C GLY A 376 -23.28 -18.25 8.33
N GLY A 377 -22.01 -17.92 8.50
CA GLY A 377 -21.44 -16.58 8.37
C GLY A 377 -21.36 -16.11 6.91
N ARG A 378 -21.01 -14.84 6.71
CA ARG A 378 -20.75 -14.30 5.37
C ARG A 378 -19.50 -14.95 4.76
N MET A 379 -19.52 -15.20 3.45
CA MET A 379 -18.37 -15.75 2.72
C MET A 379 -17.30 -14.68 2.47
N TYR A 380 -16.10 -14.86 3.01
CA TYR A 380 -14.92 -14.04 2.75
C TYR A 380 -13.80 -14.86 2.10
N ILE A 381 -12.71 -14.18 1.73
CA ILE A 381 -11.59 -14.84 1.04
C ILE A 381 -10.94 -15.92 1.91
N GLN A 382 -10.81 -15.70 3.21
CA GLN A 382 -10.25 -16.70 4.13
C GLN A 382 -11.11 -17.96 4.20
N ASP A 383 -12.42 -17.86 4.01
CA ASP A 383 -13.31 -19.03 3.97
C ASP A 383 -13.06 -19.85 2.70
N ARG A 384 -12.85 -19.19 1.54
CA ARG A 384 -12.45 -19.88 0.29
C ARG A 384 -11.06 -20.48 0.38
N VAL A 385 -10.11 -19.78 1.00
CA VAL A 385 -8.77 -20.33 1.21
C VAL A 385 -8.82 -21.54 2.14
N ALA A 386 -9.67 -21.52 3.18
CA ALA A 386 -9.90 -22.68 4.03
C ALA A 386 -10.57 -23.85 3.29
N GLU A 387 -11.56 -23.56 2.44
CA GLU A 387 -12.24 -24.57 1.59
C GLU A 387 -11.26 -25.29 0.66
N TYR A 388 -10.32 -24.56 0.08
CA TYR A 388 -9.32 -25.08 -0.87
C TYR A 388 -7.92 -25.22 -0.27
N ALA A 389 -7.78 -25.26 1.05
CA ALA A 389 -6.47 -25.14 1.72
C ALA A 389 -5.51 -26.26 1.29
N ASP A 390 -6.01 -27.48 1.13
CA ASP A 390 -5.19 -28.63 0.73
C ASP A 390 -4.71 -28.49 -0.73
N GLU A 391 -5.58 -28.05 -1.64
CA GLU A 391 -5.24 -27.84 -3.06
C GLU A 391 -4.23 -26.69 -3.21
N LEU A 392 -4.46 -25.58 -2.52
CA LEU A 392 -3.55 -24.44 -2.46
C LEU A 392 -2.20 -24.84 -1.88
N TRP A 393 -2.17 -25.64 -0.81
CA TRP A 393 -0.93 -26.14 -0.22
C TRP A 393 -0.14 -26.99 -1.22
N GLN A 394 -0.79 -27.91 -1.94
CA GLN A 394 -0.11 -28.70 -2.99
C GLN A 394 0.48 -27.82 -4.08
N LEU A 395 -0.23 -26.78 -4.54
CA LEU A 395 0.30 -25.82 -5.50
C LEU A 395 1.49 -25.06 -4.94
N ILE A 396 1.40 -24.53 -3.72
CA ILE A 396 2.44 -23.71 -3.08
C ILE A 396 3.76 -24.49 -2.89
N LYS A 397 3.68 -25.81 -2.65
CA LYS A 397 4.86 -26.67 -2.54
C LYS A 397 5.71 -26.76 -3.81
N ASN A 398 5.11 -26.55 -4.99
CA ASN A 398 5.86 -26.53 -6.24
C ASN A 398 6.85 -25.35 -6.26
N GLU A 399 8.10 -25.62 -6.62
CA GLU A 399 9.20 -24.64 -6.62
C GLU A 399 8.99 -23.47 -7.58
N LYS A 400 8.13 -23.64 -8.60
CA LYS A 400 7.76 -22.59 -9.57
C LYS A 400 6.48 -21.84 -9.21
N THR A 401 5.83 -22.15 -8.09
CA THR A 401 4.60 -21.46 -7.68
C THR A 401 4.92 -20.17 -6.96
N HIS A 402 4.26 -19.09 -7.38
CA HIS A 402 4.27 -17.79 -6.75
C HIS A 402 2.87 -17.45 -6.22
N THR A 403 2.80 -16.85 -5.02
CA THR A 403 1.55 -16.42 -4.40
C THR A 403 1.56 -14.91 -4.17
N TYR A 404 0.49 -14.24 -4.62
CA TYR A 404 0.28 -12.80 -4.54
C TYR A 404 -0.94 -12.49 -3.68
N ILE A 405 -0.76 -11.66 -2.66
CA ILE A 405 -1.83 -11.20 -1.78
C ILE A 405 -1.93 -9.68 -1.89
N CYS A 406 -3.10 -9.16 -2.24
CA CYS A 406 -3.32 -7.73 -2.31
C CYS A 406 -4.73 -7.32 -1.87
N GLY A 407 -4.83 -6.19 -1.17
CA GLY A 407 -6.10 -5.62 -0.74
C GLY A 407 -5.99 -4.88 0.59
N LEU A 408 -7.12 -4.78 1.29
CA LEU A 408 -7.15 -4.12 2.60
C LEU A 408 -6.43 -4.97 3.66
N ARG A 409 -5.74 -4.29 4.57
CA ARG A 409 -5.07 -4.94 5.71
C ARG A 409 -6.04 -5.79 6.54
N GLY A 410 -5.52 -6.92 7.03
CA GLY A 410 -6.24 -7.85 7.90
C GLY A 410 -6.76 -9.09 7.18
N MET A 411 -6.60 -9.20 5.85
CA MET A 411 -6.94 -10.42 5.12
C MET A 411 -5.90 -11.54 5.30
N GLU A 412 -4.66 -11.17 5.64
CA GLU A 412 -3.52 -12.08 5.72
C GLU A 412 -3.66 -13.10 6.85
N GLU A 413 -4.18 -12.67 8.01
CA GLU A 413 -4.31 -13.53 9.20
C GLU A 413 -5.20 -14.76 8.93
N GLY A 414 -6.32 -14.57 8.25
CA GLY A 414 -7.22 -15.66 7.89
C GLY A 414 -6.64 -16.60 6.85
N ILE A 415 -5.87 -16.08 5.90
CA ILE A 415 -5.16 -16.87 4.87
C ILE A 415 -4.07 -17.72 5.55
N ASP A 416 -3.27 -17.12 6.42
CA ASP A 416 -2.20 -17.82 7.14
C ASP A 416 -2.75 -18.89 8.08
N ALA A 417 -3.88 -18.66 8.74
CA ALA A 417 -4.55 -19.66 9.57
C ALA A 417 -4.97 -20.89 8.75
N ALA A 418 -5.62 -20.67 7.60
CA ALA A 418 -6.05 -21.75 6.70
C ALA A 418 -4.87 -22.59 6.18
N LEU A 419 -3.80 -21.93 5.72
CA LEU A 419 -2.60 -22.62 5.22
C LEU A 419 -1.81 -23.30 6.33
N THR A 420 -1.85 -22.77 7.56
CA THR A 420 -1.28 -23.45 8.74
C THR A 420 -1.94 -24.79 8.99
N THR A 421 -3.28 -24.86 8.91
CA THR A 421 -4.00 -26.13 9.07
C THR A 421 -3.66 -27.13 7.97
N ALA A 422 -3.54 -26.70 6.72
CA ALA A 422 -3.18 -27.60 5.61
C ALA A 422 -1.74 -28.10 5.71
N ALA A 423 -0.77 -27.21 5.97
CA ALA A 423 0.65 -27.57 6.08
C ALA A 423 0.91 -28.51 7.27
N ALA A 424 0.21 -28.33 8.39
CA ALA A 424 0.34 -29.18 9.56
C ALA A 424 -0.07 -30.65 9.32
N LYS A 425 -0.91 -30.93 8.30
CA LYS A 425 -1.25 -32.31 7.91
C LYS A 425 -0.05 -33.09 7.36
N GLU A 426 0.99 -32.39 6.93
CA GLU A 426 2.25 -32.95 6.42
C GLU A 426 3.43 -32.62 7.36
N ASP A 427 3.16 -32.35 8.64
CA ASP A 427 4.16 -32.00 9.66
C ASP A 427 5.03 -30.77 9.31
N VAL A 428 4.49 -29.84 8.50
CA VAL A 428 5.17 -28.60 8.13
C VAL A 428 4.63 -27.40 8.92
N THR A 429 5.53 -26.68 9.59
CA THR A 429 5.21 -25.38 10.22
C THR A 429 5.09 -24.29 9.14
N TRP A 430 3.85 -23.88 8.82
CA TRP A 430 3.57 -22.87 7.79
C TRP A 430 4.37 -21.58 7.95
N SER A 431 4.48 -21.05 9.17
CA SER A 431 5.19 -19.78 9.41
C SER A 431 6.66 -19.82 9.05
N ASP A 432 7.32 -20.98 9.16
CA ASP A 432 8.70 -21.17 8.74
C ASP A 432 8.81 -21.43 7.24
N TYR A 433 7.87 -22.19 6.66
CA TYR A 433 7.79 -22.39 5.22
C TYR A 433 7.54 -21.06 4.48
N GLN A 434 6.61 -20.24 4.96
CA GLN A 434 6.31 -18.92 4.40
C GLN A 434 7.53 -17.98 4.45
N LYS A 435 8.35 -18.01 5.52
CA LYS A 435 9.63 -17.27 5.57
C LYS A 435 10.58 -17.72 4.46
N GLN A 436 10.64 -19.03 4.17
CA GLN A 436 11.44 -19.57 3.07
C GLN A 436 10.90 -19.09 1.71
N LEU A 437 9.57 -19.10 1.51
CA LEU A 437 8.93 -18.57 0.31
C LEU A 437 9.25 -17.08 0.08
N LYS A 438 9.13 -16.25 1.14
CA LYS A 438 9.50 -14.83 1.10
C LYS A 438 10.97 -14.64 0.73
N LYS A 439 11.88 -15.42 1.33
CA LYS A 439 13.31 -15.37 1.00
C LYS A 439 13.60 -15.80 -0.44
N ALA A 440 12.82 -16.76 -0.95
CA ALA A 440 12.90 -17.24 -2.33
C ALA A 440 12.21 -16.31 -3.35
N GLY A 441 11.50 -15.27 -2.90
CA GLY A 441 10.74 -14.38 -3.79
C GLY A 441 9.54 -15.05 -4.43
N ARG A 442 8.85 -15.95 -3.70
CA ARG A 442 7.65 -16.69 -4.16
C ARG A 442 6.39 -16.38 -3.36
N TRP A 443 6.49 -15.48 -2.39
CA TRP A 443 5.37 -15.04 -1.56
C TRP A 443 5.38 -13.53 -1.45
N HIS A 444 4.40 -12.91 -2.11
CA HIS A 444 4.34 -11.49 -2.40
C HIS A 444 3.10 -10.89 -1.72
N VAL A 445 3.29 -9.84 -0.91
CA VAL A 445 2.19 -9.23 -0.14
C VAL A 445 2.22 -7.71 -0.27
N GLU A 446 1.11 -7.13 -0.71
CA GLU A 446 0.88 -5.69 -0.74
C GLU A 446 -0.52 -5.38 -0.16
N THR A 447 -0.58 -5.05 1.13
CA THR A 447 -1.82 -4.66 1.81
C THR A 447 -1.75 -3.24 2.36
N TYR A 448 -2.85 -2.49 2.20
CA TYR A 448 -2.92 -1.06 2.49
C TYR A 448 -4.11 -0.67 3.36
#